data_AF-A0A7C3GBG3-F1
#
_entry.id   AF-A0A7C3GBG3-F1
#
_cell.length_a   1.000
_cell.length_b   1.000
_cell.length_c   1.000
_cell.angle_alpha   90.00
_cell.angle_beta   90.00
_cell.angle_gamma   90.00
#
_symmetry.space_group_name_H-M   'P 1'
#
loop_
_entity.id
_entity.type
_entity.pdbx_description
1 polymer ?
#
loop_
_entity_poly.entity_id
_entity_poly.type
_entity_poly.pdbx_seq_one_letter_code
_entity_poly.pdbx_strand_id
1 'polypeptide(L)'
;MTINTSLQRALALFNRLRKEPASKQQLLTLLSELASDAYSNLTAKATERKFERDLGKLRDGLLADVFYDSQQKQYVLYNAGPLLSLSLSDETMRAIAFLYEITADNRETRVIIQPLLDTLSRLVGV
;
A
#
# COMPACT_ATOMS: atom_id res chain seq x y z
N MET A 1 -16.68 -7.58 -8.55
CA MET A 1 -15.25 -7.62 -8.91
C MET A 1 -14.51 -7.09 -7.70
N THR A 2 -13.80 -7.97 -6.97
CA THR A 2 -13.20 -7.61 -5.68
C THR A 2 -11.76 -7.21 -5.95
N ILE A 3 -11.56 -5.91 -6.08
CA ILE A 3 -10.24 -5.26 -6.15
C ILE A 3 -9.30 -5.91 -5.11
N ASN A 4 -8.03 -6.15 -5.44
CA ASN A 4 -7.03 -6.56 -4.45
C ASN A 4 -6.76 -5.39 -3.50
N THR A 5 -7.69 -5.20 -2.55
CA THR A 5 -7.75 -4.09 -1.61
C THR A 5 -6.51 -4.01 -0.74
N SER A 6 -5.72 -5.07 -0.66
CA SER A 6 -4.61 -5.18 0.26
C SER A 6 -3.34 -4.45 -0.21
N LEU A 7 -3.05 -4.47 -1.52
CA LEU A 7 -1.96 -3.68 -2.10
C LEU A 7 -2.33 -2.19 -2.12
N GLN A 8 -3.56 -1.86 -2.51
CA GLN A 8 -4.05 -0.47 -2.50
C GLN A 8 -3.93 0.18 -1.12
N ARG A 9 -4.26 -0.54 -0.04
CA ARG A 9 -4.11 -0.03 1.33
C ARG A 9 -2.65 0.21 1.70
N ALA A 10 -1.73 -0.69 1.35
CA ALA A 10 -0.29 -0.49 1.58
C ALA A 10 0.24 0.75 0.82
N LEU A 11 -0.17 0.93 -0.44
CA LEU A 11 0.21 2.09 -1.24
C LEU A 11 -0.37 3.40 -0.70
N ALA A 12 -1.61 3.38 -0.20
CA ALA A 12 -2.21 4.55 0.44
C ALA A 12 -1.48 4.94 1.72
N LEU A 13 -1.12 3.97 2.56
CA LEU A 13 -0.28 4.20 3.75
C LEU A 13 1.07 4.81 3.36
N PHE A 14 1.73 4.26 2.35
CA PHE A 14 2.98 4.81 1.84
C PHE A 14 2.83 6.27 1.43
N ASN A 15 1.88 6.58 0.54
CA ASN A 15 1.69 7.92 0.01
C ASN A 15 1.35 8.92 1.12
N ARG A 16 0.61 8.48 2.15
CA ARG A 16 0.32 9.31 3.32
C ARG A 16 1.58 9.60 4.13
N LEU A 17 2.40 8.58 4.40
CA LEU A 17 3.62 8.71 5.22
C LEU A 17 4.78 9.40 4.49
N ARG A 18 4.81 9.34 3.15
CA ARG A 18 5.75 10.10 2.32
C ARG A 18 5.53 11.60 2.41
N LYS A 19 4.27 12.04 2.53
CA LYS A 19 3.92 13.46 2.63
C LYS A 19 4.30 14.03 3.99
N GLU A 20 3.93 13.33 5.06
CA GLU A 20 4.23 13.73 6.44
C GLU A 20 4.02 12.54 7.40
N PRO A 21 4.64 12.54 8.59
CA PRO A 21 4.30 11.61 9.66
C PRO A 21 2.80 11.58 10.00
N ALA A 22 2.31 10.45 10.50
CA ALA A 22 0.89 10.27 10.81
C ALA A 22 0.64 9.41 12.05
N SER A 23 -0.34 9.79 12.86
CA SER A 23 -0.81 8.93 13.96
C SER A 23 -1.52 7.69 13.42
N LYS A 24 -1.59 6.64 14.26
CA LYS A 24 -2.34 5.41 13.95
C LYS A 24 -3.80 5.72 13.58
N GLN A 25 -4.43 6.67 14.28
CA GLN A 25 -5.81 7.05 14.07
C GLN A 25 -6.00 7.64 12.67
N GLN A 26 -5.15 8.58 12.26
CA GLN A 26 -5.19 9.18 10.92
C GLN A 26 -5.03 8.13 9.81
N LEU A 27 -4.10 7.17 10.01
CA LEU A 27 -3.90 6.09 9.05
C LEU A 27 -5.11 5.14 8.99
N LEU A 28 -5.71 4.80 10.12
CA LEU A 28 -6.93 3.98 10.14
C LEU A 28 -8.13 4.69 9.50
N THR A 29 -8.27 6.01 9.70
CA THR A 29 -9.30 6.81 9.01
C THR A 29 -9.10 6.73 7.49
N LEU A 30 -7.89 7.00 7.00
CA LEU A 30 -7.56 6.87 5.57
C LEU A 30 -7.91 5.48 5.02
N LEU A 31 -7.52 4.42 5.73
CA LEU A 31 -7.78 3.05 5.29
C LEU A 31 -9.27 2.70 5.28
N SER A 32 -10.04 3.27 6.20
CA SER A 32 -11.50 3.06 6.29
C SER A 32 -12.25 3.83 5.22
N GLU A 33 -11.76 4.99 4.78
CA GLU A 33 -12.31 5.74 3.64
C GLU A 33 -12.02 5.03 2.31
N LEU A 34 -10.83 4.46 2.16
CA LEU A 34 -10.40 3.78 0.94
C LEU A 34 -11.08 2.41 0.75
N ALA A 35 -11.25 1.65 1.84
CA ALA A 35 -11.81 0.30 1.83
C ALA A 35 -12.70 0.11 3.07
N SER A 36 -13.91 0.68 3.00
CA SER A 36 -14.85 0.75 4.11
C SER A 36 -15.25 -0.62 4.67
N ASP A 37 -15.21 -1.67 3.85
CA ASP A 37 -15.46 -3.07 4.20
C ASP A 37 -14.27 -3.73 4.93
N ALA A 38 -13.04 -3.28 4.69
CA ALA A 38 -11.84 -3.96 5.13
C ALA A 38 -11.58 -3.80 6.65
N TYR A 39 -12.05 -2.70 7.24
CA TYR A 39 -11.86 -2.36 8.65
C TYR A 39 -13.17 -2.26 9.44
N SER A 40 -14.32 -2.37 8.77
CA SER A 40 -15.63 -2.33 9.46
C SER A 40 -15.87 -3.60 10.27
N ASN A 41 -16.58 -3.43 11.39
CA ASN A 41 -16.98 -4.51 12.31
C ASN A 41 -15.84 -5.36 12.90
N LEU A 42 -14.59 -4.89 12.80
CA LEU A 42 -13.46 -5.54 13.44
C LEU A 42 -13.39 -5.16 14.93
N THR A 43 -13.06 -6.14 15.77
CA THR A 43 -12.66 -5.86 17.15
C THR A 43 -11.35 -5.07 17.17
N ALA A 44 -11.07 -4.34 18.25
CA ALA A 44 -9.83 -3.57 18.40
C ALA A 44 -8.57 -4.41 18.11
N LYS A 45 -8.53 -5.65 18.62
CA LYS A 45 -7.42 -6.60 18.39
C LYS A 45 -7.32 -7.05 16.93
N ALA A 46 -8.45 -7.25 16.25
CA ALA A 46 -8.47 -7.63 14.84
C ALA A 46 -8.03 -6.47 13.93
N THR A 47 -8.50 -5.25 14.24
CA THR A 47 -8.07 -4.00 13.59
C THR A 47 -6.56 -3.82 13.70
N GLU A 48 -6.01 -4.01 14.89
CA GLU A 48 -4.57 -3.88 15.13
C GLU A 48 -3.77 -4.90 14.33
N ARG A 49 -4.14 -6.18 14.38
CA ARG A 49 -3.49 -7.23 13.56
C ARG A 49 -3.59 -6.97 12.06
N LYS A 50 -4.70 -6.39 11.59
CA LYS A 50 -4.87 -6.06 10.17
C LYS A 50 -3.98 -4.88 9.78
N PHE A 51 -3.97 -3.84 10.59
CA PHE A 51 -3.10 -2.67 10.43
C PHE A 51 -1.62 -3.07 10.40
N GLU A 52 -1.16 -3.89 11.35
CA GLU A 52 0.23 -4.38 11.34
C GLU A 52 0.55 -5.24 10.12
N ARG A 53 -0.41 -6.00 9.57
CA ARG A 53 -0.21 -6.73 8.32
C ARG A 53 -0.09 -5.81 7.11
N ASP A 54 -0.88 -4.76 7.05
CA ASP A 54 -0.80 -3.78 5.95
C ASP A 54 0.49 -2.94 6.06
N LEU A 55 0.96 -2.62 7.28
CA LEU A 55 2.32 -2.07 7.52
C LEU A 55 3.42 -3.09 7.21
N GLY A 56 3.23 -4.37 7.51
CA GLY A 56 4.18 -5.43 7.17
C GLY A 56 4.42 -5.50 5.67
N LYS A 57 3.37 -5.31 4.86
CA LYS A 57 3.53 -5.23 3.39
C LYS A 57 4.34 -4.04 2.91
N LEU A 58 4.33 -2.91 3.63
CA LEU A 58 5.22 -1.79 3.34
C LEU A 58 6.67 -2.18 3.57
N ARG A 59 6.95 -2.80 4.72
CA ARG A 59 8.30 -3.20 5.13
C ARG A 59 8.84 -4.34 4.26
N ASP A 60 8.07 -5.41 4.14
CA ASP A 60 8.50 -6.65 3.50
C ASP A 60 8.31 -6.62 1.98
N GLY A 61 7.27 -5.93 1.51
CA GLY A 61 6.91 -5.88 0.09
C GLY A 61 7.47 -4.70 -0.67
N LEU A 62 7.58 -3.53 -0.04
CA LEU A 62 8.09 -2.31 -0.67
C LEU A 62 9.48 -1.89 -0.16
N LEU A 63 10.05 -2.66 0.77
CA LEU A 63 11.33 -2.37 1.43
C LEU A 63 11.38 -0.95 2.03
N ALA A 64 10.22 -0.47 2.48
CA ALA A 64 10.07 0.84 3.09
C ALA A 64 10.30 0.74 4.61
N ASP A 65 11.22 1.56 5.14
CA ASP A 65 11.45 1.63 6.57
C ASP A 65 10.41 2.55 7.22
N VAL A 66 9.37 1.94 7.77
CA VAL A 66 8.35 2.62 8.57
C VAL A 66 8.48 2.22 10.02
N PHE A 67 8.76 3.19 10.89
CA PHE A 67 8.84 3.00 12.33
C PHE A 67 7.82 3.88 13.06
N TYR A 68 7.51 3.49 14.29
CA TYR A 68 6.66 4.28 15.18
C TYR A 68 7.54 5.10 16.12
N ASP A 69 7.48 6.43 15.99
CA ASP A 69 8.05 7.37 16.95
C ASP A 69 7.14 7.44 18.18
N SER A 70 7.62 6.92 19.30
CA SER A 70 6.87 6.88 20.56
C SER A 70 6.76 8.24 21.25
N GLN A 71 7.69 9.17 21.00
CA GLN A 71 7.64 10.52 21.56
C GLN A 71 6.54 11.33 20.89
N GLN A 72 6.48 11.28 19.56
CA GLN A 72 5.48 12.01 18.77
C GLN A 72 4.18 11.23 18.58
N LYS A 73 4.15 9.94 18.94
CA LYS A 73 3.03 9.01 18.73
C LYS A 73 2.59 8.90 17.26
N GLN A 74 3.58 8.86 16.37
CA GLN A 74 3.38 8.88 14.92
C GLN A 74 4.19 7.80 14.24
N TYR A 75 3.67 7.32 13.11
CA TYR A 75 4.42 6.53 12.15
C TYR A 75 5.17 7.49 11.23
N VAL A 76 6.44 7.17 11.02
CA VAL A 76 7.36 7.95 10.19
C VAL A 76 7.93 7.02 9.12
N LEU A 77 7.92 7.51 7.88
CA LEU A 77 8.68 6.90 6.80
C LEU A 77 10.13 7.40 6.89
N TYR A 78 11.04 6.52 7.30
CA TYR A 78 12.48 6.83 7.39
C TYR A 78 13.16 6.69 6.04
N ASN A 79 12.83 5.61 5.32
CA ASN A 79 13.37 5.28 4.02
C ASN A 79 12.22 4.80 3.13
N ALA A 80 12.11 5.38 1.94
CA ALA A 80 11.08 5.02 0.98
C ALA A 80 11.35 3.66 0.29
N GLY A 81 12.54 3.09 0.45
CA GLY A 81 12.99 1.93 -0.30
C GLY A 81 13.39 2.28 -1.74
N PRO A 82 14.02 1.34 -2.48
CA PRO A 82 14.52 1.58 -3.83
C PRO A 82 13.40 1.89 -4.83
N LEU A 83 12.23 1.30 -4.58
CA LEU A 83 11.00 1.30 -5.35
C LEU A 83 10.37 2.69 -5.56
N LEU A 84 10.54 3.59 -4.59
CA LEU A 84 9.72 4.81 -4.46
C LEU A 84 10.56 6.10 -4.47
N SER A 85 11.81 5.98 -4.94
CA SER A 85 12.53 7.08 -5.58
C SER A 85 11.83 7.58 -6.86
N LEU A 86 10.90 6.78 -7.40
CA LEU A 86 9.95 7.18 -8.44
C LEU A 86 8.80 8.00 -7.82
N SER A 87 8.76 9.31 -8.07
CA SER A 87 7.63 10.18 -7.74
C SER A 87 6.40 9.82 -8.57
N LEU A 88 5.70 8.74 -8.19
CA LEU A 88 4.42 8.36 -8.78
C LEU A 88 3.30 9.19 -8.15
N SER A 89 2.40 9.72 -8.98
CA SER A 89 1.20 10.43 -8.53
C SER A 89 0.15 9.46 -7.98
N ASP A 90 -0.79 9.97 -7.18
CA ASP A 90 -1.88 9.17 -6.63
C ASP A 90 -2.73 8.52 -7.77
N GLU A 91 -2.89 9.20 -8.90
CA GLU A 91 -3.55 8.69 -10.11
C GLU A 91 -2.76 7.55 -10.76
N THR A 92 -1.43 7.68 -10.82
CA THR A 92 -0.56 6.66 -11.41
C THR A 92 -0.59 5.37 -10.58
N MET A 93 -0.62 5.51 -9.25
CA MET A 93 -0.74 4.38 -8.34
C MET A 93 -2.10 3.68 -8.46
N ARG A 94 -3.19 4.44 -8.62
CA ARG A 94 -4.52 3.88 -8.91
C ARG A 94 -4.55 3.16 -10.26
N ALA A 95 -3.90 3.71 -11.28
CA ALA A 95 -3.81 3.08 -12.59
C ALA A 95 -3.04 1.75 -12.54
N ILE A 96 -1.93 1.67 -11.82
CA ILE A 96 -1.17 0.43 -11.62
C ILE A 96 -2.03 -0.61 -10.89
N ALA A 97 -2.70 -0.22 -9.81
CA ALA A 97 -3.59 -1.12 -9.07
C ALA A 97 -4.74 -1.65 -9.94
N PHE A 98 -5.34 -0.78 -10.77
CA PHE A 98 -6.37 -1.14 -11.72
C PHE A 98 -5.83 -2.14 -12.76
N LEU A 99 -4.70 -1.85 -13.39
CA LEU A 99 -4.04 -2.72 -14.38
C LEU A 99 -3.75 -4.13 -13.85
N TYR A 100 -3.33 -4.23 -12.60
CA TYR A 100 -3.09 -5.53 -11.94
C TYR A 100 -4.38 -6.34 -11.76
N GLU A 101 -5.52 -5.67 -11.58
CA GLU A 101 -6.82 -6.32 -11.36
C GLU A 101 -7.44 -6.83 -12.66
N ILE A 102 -7.53 -6.00 -13.70
CA ILE A 102 -8.09 -6.41 -15.00
C ILE A 102 -7.28 -7.51 -15.70
N THR A 103 -6.02 -7.69 -15.31
CA THR A 103 -5.14 -8.75 -15.84
C THR A 103 -5.19 -10.03 -15.00
N ALA A 104 -5.83 -10.01 -13.83
CA ALA A 104 -5.96 -11.19 -12.98
C ALA A 104 -6.82 -12.27 -13.64
N ASP A 105 -7.91 -11.88 -14.31
CA ASP A 105 -8.92 -12.81 -14.84
C ASP A 105 -8.89 -12.99 -16.38
N ASN A 106 -8.03 -12.27 -17.09
CA ASN A 106 -7.90 -12.39 -18.55
C ASN A 106 -6.46 -12.76 -18.96
N ARG A 107 -6.30 -13.98 -19.50
CA ARG A 107 -5.00 -14.52 -19.93
C ARG A 107 -4.33 -13.70 -21.02
N GLU A 108 -5.07 -13.17 -21.98
CA GLU A 108 -4.52 -12.37 -23.09
C GLU A 108 -4.04 -11.00 -22.58
N THR A 109 -4.87 -10.31 -21.79
CA THR A 109 -4.50 -9.03 -21.18
C THR A 109 -3.32 -9.20 -20.24
N ARG A 110 -3.26 -10.31 -19.50
CA ARG A 110 -2.14 -10.66 -18.63
C ARG A 110 -0.86 -10.79 -19.45
N VAL A 111 -0.83 -11.52 -20.55
CA VAL A 111 0.39 -11.67 -21.38
C VAL A 111 0.92 -10.32 -21.87
N ILE A 112 0.04 -9.36 -22.18
CA ILE A 112 0.43 -8.04 -22.69
C ILE A 112 0.98 -7.13 -21.58
N ILE A 113 0.34 -7.14 -20.41
CA ILE A 113 0.61 -6.18 -19.33
C ILE A 113 1.59 -6.75 -18.30
N GLN A 114 1.71 -8.08 -18.20
CA GLN A 114 2.63 -8.74 -17.27
C GLN A 114 4.09 -8.30 -17.48
N PRO A 115 4.63 -8.08 -18.70
CA PRO A 115 5.98 -7.55 -18.85
C PRO A 115 6.15 -6.14 -18.26
N LEU A 116 5.14 -5.28 -18.34
CA LEU A 116 5.14 -3.96 -17.71
C LEU A 116 5.04 -4.10 -16.19
N LEU A 117 4.14 -4.95 -15.69
CA LEU A 117 4.01 -5.24 -14.27
C LEU A 117 5.28 -5.88 -13.72
N ASP A 118 5.93 -6.79 -14.44
CA ASP A 118 7.18 -7.45 -14.10
C ASP A 118 8.35 -6.48 -14.18
N THR A 119 8.32 -5.50 -15.09
CA THR A 119 9.33 -4.44 -15.18
C THR A 119 9.19 -3.51 -13.99
N LEU A 120 7.96 -3.08 -13.67
CA LEU A 120 7.68 -2.33 -12.45
C LEU A 120 8.10 -3.16 -11.24
N SER A 121 7.63 -4.41 -11.10
CA SER A 121 7.98 -5.34 -10.02
C SER A 121 9.49 -5.63 -9.90
N ARG A 122 10.26 -5.60 -11.00
CA ARG A 122 11.73 -5.71 -10.97
C ARG A 122 12.40 -4.41 -10.56
N LEU A 123 11.90 -3.27 -11.01
CA LEU A 123 12.34 -1.94 -10.52
C LEU A 123 11.97 -1.74 -9.04
N VAL A 124 10.99 -2.50 -8.57
CA VAL A 124 10.48 -2.60 -7.20
C VAL A 124 11.26 -3.61 -6.35
N GLY A 125 11.98 -4.55 -6.98
CA GLY A 125 12.61 -5.70 -6.34
C GLY A 125 14.14 -5.76 -6.43
N VAL A 126 14.83 -4.63 -6.58
CA VAL A 126 16.30 -4.51 -6.46
C VAL A 126 16.63 -3.35 -5.52
#